data_AF-A0AAD7ZYU2-F1
#
_entry.id   AF-A0AAD7ZYU2-F1
#
_cell.length_a   1.000
_cell.length_b   1.000
_cell.length_c   1.000
_cell.angle_alpha   90.00
_cell.angle_beta   90.00
_cell.angle_gamma   90.00
#
_symmetry.space_group_name_H-M   'P 1'
#
loop_
_entity.id
_entity.type
_entity.pdbx_description
1 polymer ?
#
loop_
_entity_poly.entity_id
_entity_poly.type
_entity_poly.pdbx_seq_one_letter_code
_entity_poly.pdbx_strand_id
1 'polypeptide(L)'
;KKLKHTTATLLMINGILCAIGPAFISLFLGPWSDKYGRKFLMISPMFAPVVFSGGLMSLLASCAAMIADISAPDRRSLRMGIFDICITLGFVFGAVLFLYIFDILHMGAVFTHVVASDLDYLGLLFQYALFVEESLKRITWRITKVHASLLEE
;
A
#
# COMPACT_ATOMS: atom_id res chain seq x y z
N LYS A 1 -17.85 18.83 -29.10
CA LYS A 1 -16.43 18.49 -29.37
C LYS A 1 -15.46 19.28 -28.46
N LYS A 2 -15.55 20.62 -28.38
CA LYS A 2 -14.78 21.45 -27.43
C LYS A 2 -14.96 21.05 -25.95
N LEU A 3 -16.19 20.80 -25.51
CA LEU A 3 -16.48 20.41 -24.11
C LEU A 3 -15.75 19.12 -23.68
N LYS A 4 -15.80 18.07 -24.52
CA LYS A 4 -15.09 16.80 -24.26
C LYS A 4 -13.57 16.98 -24.16
N HIS A 5 -12.99 17.87 -24.99
CA HIS A 5 -11.57 18.19 -24.93
C HIS A 5 -11.20 18.95 -23.65
N THR A 6 -12.00 19.94 -23.25
CA THR A 6 -11.78 20.70 -22.01
C THR A 6 -11.87 19.80 -20.77
N THR A 7 -12.84 18.90 -20.71
CA THR A 7 -12.95 17.93 -19.60
C THR A 7 -11.77 16.99 -19.55
N ALA A 8 -11.28 16.51 -20.71
CA ALA A 8 -10.09 15.66 -20.76
C ALA A 8 -8.83 16.39 -20.29
N THR A 9 -8.60 17.63 -20.71
CA THR A 9 -7.45 18.43 -20.26
C THR A 9 -7.50 18.70 -18.75
N LEU A 10 -8.69 18.98 -18.20
CA LEU A 10 -8.87 19.15 -16.75
C LEU A 10 -8.55 17.86 -15.99
N LEU A 11 -9.00 16.71 -16.48
CA LEU A 11 -8.70 15.42 -15.86
C LEU A 11 -7.19 15.13 -15.89
N MET A 12 -6.52 15.42 -17.00
CA MET A 12 -5.07 15.27 -17.14
C MET A 12 -4.30 16.15 -16.15
N ILE A 13 -4.67 17.44 -16.04
CA ILE A 13 -4.04 18.38 -15.10
C ILE A 13 -4.24 17.91 -13.66
N ASN A 14 -5.46 17.49 -13.30
CA ASN A 14 -5.75 16.98 -11.96
C ASN A 14 -4.92 15.73 -11.64
N GLY A 15 -4.78 14.80 -12.59
CA GLY A 15 -3.95 13.61 -12.41
C GLY A 15 -2.47 13.94 -12.14
N ILE A 16 -1.91 14.90 -12.89
CA ILE A 16 -0.51 15.33 -12.70
C ILE A 16 -0.34 16.00 -11.34
N LEU A 17 -1.24 16.92 -10.96
CA LEU A 17 -1.17 17.63 -9.68
C LEU A 17 -1.28 16.65 -8.50
N CYS A 18 -2.19 15.69 -8.56
CA CYS A 18 -2.34 14.67 -7.53
C CYS A 18 -1.16 13.70 -7.45
N ALA A 19 -0.38 13.51 -8.53
CA ALA A 19 0.76 12.59 -8.53
C ALA A 19 2.05 13.21 -7.95
N ILE A 20 2.22 14.54 -8.04
CA ILE A 20 3.44 15.22 -7.58
C ILE A 20 3.65 15.07 -6.07
N GLY A 21 2.62 15.29 -5.26
CA GLY A 21 2.70 15.20 -3.79
C GLY A 21 3.14 13.81 -3.31
N PRO A 22 2.43 12.74 -3.69
CA PRO A 22 2.79 11.37 -3.32
C PRO A 22 4.17 10.94 -3.84
N ALA A 23 4.56 11.37 -5.05
CA ALA A 23 5.88 11.05 -5.61
C ALA A 23 7.03 11.69 -4.82
N PHE A 24 6.83 12.91 -4.32
CA PHE A 24 7.83 13.56 -3.48
C PHE A 24 7.95 12.87 -2.11
N ILE A 25 6.81 12.52 -1.51
CA ILE A 25 6.76 11.85 -0.20
C ILE A 25 7.33 10.42 -0.29
N SER A 26 7.07 9.69 -1.39
CA SER A 26 7.57 8.32 -1.57
C SER A 26 9.10 8.22 -1.61
N LEU A 27 9.80 9.27 -2.06
CA LEU A 27 11.26 9.34 -2.05
C LEU A 27 11.83 9.24 -0.63
N PHE A 28 11.17 9.86 0.35
CA PHE A 28 11.62 9.88 1.74
C PHE A 28 11.10 8.68 2.54
N LEU A 29 9.99 8.09 2.11
CA LEU A 29 9.38 6.94 2.78
C LEU A 29 10.25 5.69 2.72
N GLY A 30 11.07 5.50 1.68
CA GLY A 30 12.00 4.37 1.57
C GLY A 30 13.03 4.35 2.71
N PRO A 31 13.93 5.35 2.80
CA PRO A 31 14.93 5.44 3.87
C PRO A 31 14.32 5.51 5.28
N TRP A 32 13.14 6.13 5.40
CA TRP A 32 12.45 6.25 6.66
C TRP A 32 11.86 4.91 7.15
N SER A 33 11.35 4.08 6.24
CA SER A 33 10.88 2.72 6.53
C SER A 33 11.97 1.84 7.14
N ASP A 34 13.19 1.98 6.64
CA ASP A 34 14.34 1.21 7.12
C ASP A 34 14.78 1.62 8.53
N LYS A 35 14.54 2.88 8.94
CA LYS A 35 14.96 3.41 10.25
C LYS A 35 13.92 3.22 11.36
N TYR A 36 12.64 3.41 11.07
CA TYR A 36 11.55 3.35 12.07
C TYR A 36 10.83 2.00 12.11
N GLY A 37 11.21 1.08 11.22
CA GLY A 37 10.62 -0.24 11.12
C GLY A 37 9.39 -0.26 10.20
N ARG A 38 9.28 -1.36 9.46
CA ARG A 38 8.35 -1.50 8.33
C ARG A 38 6.87 -1.50 8.71
N LYS A 39 6.56 -1.71 9.99
CA LYS A 39 5.19 -1.62 10.54
C LYS A 39 4.64 -0.21 10.48
N PHE A 40 5.48 0.76 10.80
CA PHE A 40 5.07 2.16 10.77
C PHE A 40 4.66 2.53 9.34
N LEU A 41 5.46 2.12 8.35
CA LEU A 41 5.19 2.40 6.94
C LEU A 41 3.84 1.83 6.49
N MET A 42 3.50 0.63 6.95
CA MET A 42 2.23 -0.06 6.62
C MET A 42 1.00 0.60 7.27
N ILE A 43 1.16 1.22 8.44
CA ILE A 43 0.06 1.86 9.22
C ILE A 43 -0.14 3.33 8.82
N SER A 44 0.90 3.97 8.27
CA SER A 44 0.86 5.36 7.82
C SER A 44 -0.35 5.76 6.95
N PRO A 45 -0.91 4.91 6.07
CA PRO A 45 -2.07 5.25 5.25
C PRO A 45 -3.36 5.42 6.05
N MET A 46 -3.46 4.82 7.25
CA MET A 46 -4.68 4.88 8.07
C MET A 46 -4.83 6.21 8.82
N PHE A 47 -3.73 6.87 9.15
CA PHE A 47 -3.73 8.04 10.04
C PHE A 47 -3.64 9.38 9.31
N ALA A 48 -3.14 9.39 8.08
CA ALA A 48 -2.96 10.61 7.31
C ALA A 48 -3.72 10.54 5.98
N PRO A 49 -4.30 11.67 5.51
CA PRO A 49 -4.92 11.76 4.19
C PRO A 49 -4.01 11.15 3.13
N VAL A 50 -4.57 10.43 2.15
CA VAL A 50 -3.84 9.70 1.08
C VAL A 50 -2.73 10.54 0.44
N VAL A 51 -2.94 11.86 0.35
CA VAL A 51 -1.99 12.84 -0.19
C VAL A 51 -0.74 13.03 0.69
N PHE A 52 -0.88 12.96 2.02
CA PHE A 52 0.21 13.14 2.98
C PHE A 52 0.89 11.83 3.42
N SER A 53 0.16 10.71 3.39
CA SER A 53 0.70 9.39 3.79
C SER A 53 1.47 8.65 2.68
N GLY A 54 1.47 9.18 1.45
CA GLY A 54 1.94 8.45 0.27
C GLY A 54 0.95 7.37 -0.21
N GLY A 55 -0.19 7.19 0.46
CA GLY A 55 -1.33 6.41 0.00
C GLY A 55 -1.01 4.96 -0.36
N LEU A 56 -1.51 4.53 -1.53
CA LEU A 56 -1.26 3.20 -2.09
C LEU A 56 0.25 2.92 -2.26
N MET A 57 1.06 3.93 -2.57
CA MET A 57 2.48 3.72 -2.88
C MET A 57 3.30 3.31 -1.65
N SER A 58 2.97 3.85 -0.46
CA SER A 58 3.64 3.46 0.78
C SER A 58 3.27 2.04 1.18
N LEU A 59 2.02 1.62 0.96
CA LEU A 59 1.57 0.24 1.16
C LEU A 59 2.27 -0.74 0.21
N LEU A 60 2.30 -0.43 -1.09
CA LEU A 60 2.97 -1.27 -2.09
C LEU A 60 4.46 -1.42 -1.79
N ALA A 61 5.14 -0.33 -1.44
CA ALA A 61 6.55 -0.34 -1.04
C ALA A 61 6.78 -1.17 0.23
N SER A 62 5.89 -1.06 1.23
CA SER A 62 5.95 -1.85 2.47
C SER A 62 5.83 -3.35 2.21
N CYS A 63 4.84 -3.75 1.40
CA CYS A 63 4.59 -5.14 1.05
C CYS A 63 5.74 -5.73 0.22
N ALA A 64 6.21 -5.01 -0.79
CA ALA A 64 7.35 -5.42 -1.60
C ALA A 64 8.59 -5.60 -0.71
N ALA A 65 8.93 -4.61 0.13
CA ALA A 65 10.05 -4.73 1.05
C ALA A 65 9.90 -5.96 1.96
N MET A 66 8.73 -6.15 2.59
CA MET A 66 8.47 -7.31 3.45
C MET A 66 8.71 -8.64 2.73
N ILE A 67 8.18 -8.79 1.51
CA ILE A 67 8.42 -9.97 0.67
C ILE A 67 9.91 -10.13 0.41
N ALA A 68 10.63 -9.03 0.16
CA ALA A 68 12.07 -9.04 -0.06
C ALA A 68 12.81 -9.62 1.15
N ASP A 69 12.42 -9.26 2.38
CA ASP A 69 13.10 -9.67 3.62
C ASP A 69 12.87 -11.12 4.01
N ILE A 70 11.70 -11.67 3.70
CA ILE A 70 11.36 -13.07 4.01
C ILE A 70 11.77 -14.05 2.92
N SER A 71 12.24 -13.54 1.77
CA SER A 71 12.54 -14.36 0.59
C SER A 71 14.03 -14.60 0.44
N ALA A 72 14.38 -15.86 0.18
CA ALA A 72 15.72 -16.24 -0.23
C ALA A 72 16.05 -15.61 -1.61
N PRO A 73 17.32 -15.25 -1.87
CA PRO A 73 17.73 -14.50 -3.06
C PRO A 73 17.43 -15.21 -4.39
N ASP A 74 17.40 -16.54 -4.40
CA ASP A 74 17.06 -17.38 -5.56
C ASP A 74 15.58 -17.29 -5.95
N ARG A 75 14.66 -17.09 -4.99
CA ARG A 75 13.20 -17.06 -5.22
C ARG A 75 12.57 -15.68 -5.03
N ARG A 76 13.39 -14.66 -4.71
CA ARG A 76 12.91 -13.30 -4.43
C ARG A 76 12.20 -12.69 -5.63
N SER A 77 12.77 -12.84 -6.83
CA SER A 77 12.18 -12.32 -8.07
C SER A 77 10.83 -12.96 -8.38
N LEU A 78 10.68 -14.28 -8.19
CA LEU A 78 9.42 -15.00 -8.39
C LEU A 78 8.33 -14.45 -7.49
N ARG A 79 8.61 -14.30 -6.18
CA ARG A 79 7.63 -13.80 -5.21
C ARG A 79 7.23 -12.35 -5.47
N MET A 80 8.17 -11.52 -5.89
CA MET A 80 7.87 -10.15 -6.35
C MET A 80 7.02 -10.15 -7.62
N GLY A 81 7.29 -11.05 -8.57
CA GLY A 81 6.48 -11.18 -9.78
C GLY A 81 5.05 -11.62 -9.48
N ILE A 82 4.85 -12.57 -8.57
CA ILE A 82 3.50 -12.98 -8.13
C ILE A 82 2.77 -11.80 -7.47
N PHE A 83 3.46 -11.04 -6.62
CA PHE A 83 2.91 -9.84 -5.99
C PHE A 83 2.45 -8.80 -7.02
N ASP A 84 3.26 -8.54 -8.05
CA ASP A 84 2.93 -7.59 -9.13
C ASP A 84 1.71 -8.04 -9.95
N ILE A 85 1.59 -9.34 -10.22
CA ILE A 85 0.41 -9.93 -10.88
C ILE A 85 -0.84 -9.73 -10.02
N CYS A 86 -0.75 -9.96 -8.70
CA CYS A 86 -1.87 -9.75 -7.79
C CYS A 86 -2.34 -8.30 -7.76
N ILE A 87 -1.41 -7.33 -7.74
CA ILE A 87 -1.74 -5.90 -7.80
C ILE A 87 -2.48 -5.58 -9.10
N THR A 88 -1.92 -6.03 -10.22
CA THR A 88 -2.48 -5.74 -11.55
C THR A 88 -3.87 -6.32 -11.71
N LEU A 89 -4.07 -7.58 -11.30
CA LEU A 89 -5.39 -8.22 -11.32
C LEU A 89 -6.38 -7.50 -10.40
N GLY A 90 -5.98 -7.16 -9.18
CA GLY A 90 -6.81 -6.43 -8.23
C GLY A 90 -7.32 -5.11 -8.81
N PHE A 91 -6.44 -4.36 -9.49
CA PHE A 91 -6.82 -3.11 -10.16
C PHE A 91 -7.85 -3.32 -11.27
N VAL A 92 -7.67 -4.35 -12.11
CA VAL A 92 -8.60 -4.68 -13.19
C VAL A 92 -9.96 -5.09 -12.64
N PHE A 93 -9.98 -6.00 -11.66
CA PHE A 93 -11.22 -6.45 -11.02
C PHE A 93 -11.94 -5.30 -10.31
N GLY A 94 -11.21 -4.44 -9.58
CA GLY A 94 -11.77 -3.27 -8.92
C GLY A 94 -12.40 -2.29 -9.90
N ALA A 95 -11.74 -2.01 -11.03
CA ALA A 95 -12.27 -1.13 -12.06
C ALA A 95 -13.56 -1.67 -12.69
N VAL A 96 -13.61 -2.97 -13.02
CA VAL A 96 -14.81 -3.61 -13.59
C VAL A 96 -15.95 -3.64 -12.56
N LEU A 97 -15.65 -3.99 -11.31
CA LEU A 97 -16.63 -4.05 -10.24
C LEU A 97 -17.22 -2.66 -9.95
N PHE A 98 -16.40 -1.61 -9.97
CA PHE A 98 -16.85 -0.22 -9.77
C PHE A 98 -17.90 0.19 -10.81
N LEU A 99 -17.68 -0.13 -12.09
CA LEU A 99 -18.64 0.16 -13.15
C LEU A 99 -19.96 -0.60 -12.95
N TYR A 100 -19.88 -1.87 -12.57
CA TYR A 100 -21.07 -2.70 -12.34
C TYR A 100 -21.90 -2.22 -11.13
N ILE A 101 -21.23 -1.85 -10.04
CA ILE A 101 -21.84 -1.26 -8.84
C ILE A 101 -22.54 0.07 -9.20
N PHE A 102 -21.88 0.90 -10.00
CA PHE A 102 -22.43 2.19 -10.43
C PHE A 102 -23.71 2.03 -11.26
N ASP A 103 -23.72 1.07 -12.18
CA ASP A 103 -24.87 0.83 -13.08
C ASP A 103 -26.08 0.22 -12.35
N ILE A 104 -25.87 -0.70 -11.40
CA ILE A 104 -26.97 -1.43 -10.73
C ILE A 104 -27.62 -0.61 -9.62
N LEU A 105 -26.81 0.06 -8.80
CA LEU A 105 -27.34 0.67 -7.58
C LEU A 105 -28.02 2.02 -7.87
N HIS A 106 -27.85 2.60 -9.06
CA HIS A 106 -28.26 3.97 -9.40
C HIS A 106 -27.83 5.01 -8.34
N MET A 107 -26.85 4.66 -7.50
CA MET A 107 -26.34 5.51 -6.44
C MET A 107 -25.33 6.47 -7.06
N GLY A 108 -25.36 7.73 -6.63
CA GLY A 108 -24.41 8.73 -7.11
C GLY A 108 -22.96 8.32 -6.82
N ALA A 109 -22.02 8.82 -7.63
CA ALA A 109 -20.58 8.51 -7.52
C ALA A 109 -20.01 8.73 -6.11
N VAL A 110 -20.58 9.67 -5.34
CA VAL A 110 -20.16 9.93 -3.96
C VAL A 110 -20.40 8.72 -3.06
N PHE A 111 -21.56 8.05 -3.18
CA PHE A 111 -21.89 6.91 -2.35
C PHE A 111 -21.00 5.69 -2.67
N THR A 112 -20.71 5.44 -3.95
CA THR A 112 -19.81 4.35 -4.35
C THR A 112 -18.37 4.59 -3.89
N HIS A 113 -17.90 5.85 -3.89
CA HIS A 113 -16.59 6.20 -3.35
C HIS A 113 -16.48 6.02 -1.83
N VAL A 114 -17.55 6.31 -1.08
CA VAL A 114 -17.57 6.10 0.38
C VAL A 114 -17.42 4.61 0.69
N VAL A 115 -18.25 3.77 0.06
CA VAL A 115 -18.20 2.31 0.26
C VAL A 115 -16.83 1.73 -0.12
N ALA A 116 -16.23 2.17 -1.24
CA ALA A 116 -14.89 1.74 -1.63
C ALA A 116 -13.82 2.11 -0.59
N SER A 117 -13.90 3.33 -0.04
CA SER A 117 -12.96 3.79 1.00
C SER A 117 -13.10 2.96 2.28
N ASP A 118 -14.32 2.61 2.68
CA ASP A 118 -14.57 1.79 3.87
C ASP A 118 -14.00 0.37 3.71
N LEU A 119 -14.11 -0.22 2.52
CA LEU A 119 -13.48 -1.51 2.21
C LEU A 119 -11.95 -1.44 2.27
N ASP A 120 -11.34 -0.38 1.77
CA ASP A 120 -9.89 -0.18 1.85
C ASP A 120 -9.42 -0.07 3.32
N TYR A 121 -10.16 0.65 4.17
CA TYR A 121 -9.86 0.72 5.62
C TYR A 121 -9.97 -0.64 6.30
N LEU A 122 -10.98 -1.45 5.95
CA LEU A 122 -11.11 -2.82 6.47
C LEU A 122 -9.95 -3.71 6.02
N GLY A 123 -9.52 -3.61 4.76
CA GLY A 123 -8.36 -4.32 4.23
C GLY A 123 -7.06 -3.96 4.98
N LEU A 124 -6.85 -2.66 5.23
CA LEU A 124 -5.74 -2.16 6.02
C LEU A 124 -5.77 -2.68 7.46
N LEU A 125 -6.94 -2.69 8.09
CA LEU A 125 -7.13 -3.20 9.45
C LEU A 125 -6.83 -4.70 9.53
N PHE A 126 -7.29 -5.48 8.54
CA PHE A 126 -7.00 -6.91 8.44
C PHE A 126 -5.50 -7.18 8.27
N GLN A 127 -4.84 -6.42 7.39
CA GLN A 127 -3.40 -6.52 7.19
C GLN A 127 -2.62 -6.17 8.47
N TYR A 128 -3.06 -5.13 9.19
CA TYR A 128 -2.51 -4.76 10.50
C TYR A 128 -2.67 -5.91 11.50
N ALA A 129 -3.88 -6.47 11.64
CA ALA A 129 -4.18 -7.51 12.62
C ALA A 129 -3.34 -8.78 12.42
N LEU A 130 -3.16 -9.24 11.17
CA LEU A 130 -2.45 -10.48 10.89
C LEU A 130 -0.92 -10.32 10.87
N PHE A 131 -0.40 -9.25 10.27
CA PHE A 131 1.04 -9.14 9.99
C PHE A 131 1.83 -8.38 11.05
N VAL A 132 1.18 -7.66 11.97
CA VAL A 132 1.90 -7.00 13.08
C VAL A 132 2.50 -8.01 14.06
N GLU A 133 1.90 -9.18 14.26
CA GLU A 133 2.45 -10.15 15.20
C GLU A 133 3.81 -10.74 14.74
N GLU A 134 4.01 -10.92 13.44
CA GLU A 134 5.19 -11.61 12.91
C GLU A 134 6.49 -10.82 13.07
N SER A 135 6.46 -9.48 13.00
CA SER A 135 7.71 -8.70 13.16
C SER A 135 8.14 -8.54 14.62
N LEU A 136 7.22 -8.63 15.60
CA LEU A 136 7.60 -8.63 17.03
C LEU A 136 8.40 -9.89 17.36
N LYS A 137 7.90 -11.06 16.92
CA LYS A 137 8.58 -12.35 17.16
C LYS A 137 10.00 -12.38 16.60
N ARG A 138 10.25 -11.77 15.44
CA ARG A 138 11.58 -11.70 14.82
C ARG A 138 12.56 -10.79 15.56
N ILE A 139 12.09 -9.63 16.05
CA ILE A 139 12.90 -8.72 16.87
C ILE A 139 13.26 -9.38 18.19
N THR A 140 12.28 -9.96 18.89
CA THR A 140 12.50 -10.68 20.14
C THR A 140 13.49 -11.83 19.94
N TRP A 141 13.32 -12.65 18.90
CA TRP A 141 14.26 -13.74 18.60
C TRP A 141 15.70 -13.27 18.38
N ARG A 142 15.92 -12.16 17.65
CA ARG A 142 17.26 -11.60 17.45
C ARG A 142 17.87 -11.11 18.77
N ILE A 143 17.09 -10.43 19.61
CA ILE A 143 17.54 -9.95 20.92
C ILE A 143 17.90 -11.14 21.82
N THR A 144 17.04 -12.17 21.88
CA THR A 144 17.31 -13.36 22.68
C THR A 144 18.54 -14.12 22.19
N LYS A 145 18.76 -14.19 20.87
CA LYS A 145 19.92 -14.87 20.30
C LYS A 145 21.23 -14.12 20.57
N VAL A 146 21.24 -12.79 20.44
CA VAL A 146 22.41 -11.96 20.78
C VAL A 146 22.67 -11.98 22.28
N HIS A 147 21.62 -11.92 23.10
CA HIS A 147 21.75 -12.03 24.54
C HIS A 147 22.30 -13.39 24.97
N ALA A 148 21.85 -14.49 24.33
CA ALA A 148 22.40 -15.82 24.58
C ALA A 148 23.89 -15.92 24.21
N SER A 149 24.32 -15.36 23.07
CA SER A 149 25.74 -15.36 22.70
C SER A 149 26.63 -14.54 23.63
N LEU A 150 26.09 -13.51 24.30
CA LEU A 150 26.84 -12.70 25.27
C LEU A 150 26.95 -13.35 26.65
N LEU A 151 26.13 -14.37 26.93
CA LEU A 151 26.19 -15.15 28.18
C LEU A 151 27.09 -16.38 28.04
N GLU A 152 27.49 -16.74 26.82
CA GLU A 152 28.39 -17.86 26.52
C GLU A 152 29.88 -17.42 26.41
N GLU A 153 30.18 -16.11 26.41
CA GLU A 153 31.53 -15.53 26.56
C GLU A 153 31.83 -15.16 28.03
#